data_AF-E7A119-F1
#
_entry.id   AF-E7A119-F1
#
_cell.length_a   1.000
_cell.length_b   1.000
_cell.length_c   1.000
_cell.angle_alpha   90.00
_cell.angle_beta   90.00
_cell.angle_gamma   90.00
#
_symmetry.space_group_name_H-M   'P 1'
#
loop_
_entity.id
_entity.type
_entity.pdbx_description
1 polymer ?
#
loop_
_entity_poly.entity_id
_entity_poly.type
_entity_poly.pdbx_seq_one_letter_code
_entity_poly.pdbx_strand_id
1 'polypeptide(L)'
;MMFNCRGALFLVTLLSGLMMVAIALEDCTKSTTDNMYRINKKMYDNITAAVCFSGKYDMTSWEPSNYVEIQEAKCSYKDVWGFLGQSVNKYKCFFMLGSNSFKAKTPGGYKNLAILKDDESCTWDRDQRNLTCTVP
;
A
#
# COMPACT_ATOMS: atom_id res chain seq x y z
N MET A 1 7.85 4.17 -45.75
CA MET A 1 7.84 3.35 -44.53
C MET A 1 6.44 3.40 -43.93
N MET A 2 5.63 2.36 -44.13
CA MET A 2 4.30 2.28 -43.54
C MET A 2 4.44 1.89 -42.07
N PHE A 3 4.18 2.84 -41.16
CA PHE A 3 4.04 2.54 -39.74
C PHE A 3 2.83 1.61 -39.57
N ASN A 4 3.09 0.42 -39.01
CA ASN A 4 2.12 -0.63 -38.81
C ASN A 4 1.13 -0.23 -37.70
N CYS A 5 0.07 0.52 -38.05
CA CYS A 5 -0.97 1.03 -37.14
C CYS A 5 -1.63 -0.05 -36.28
N ARG A 6 -1.60 -1.33 -36.71
CA ARG A 6 -2.14 -2.45 -35.93
C ARG A 6 -1.32 -2.79 -34.68
N GLY A 7 0.01 -2.63 -34.74
CA GLY A 7 0.88 -2.87 -33.58
C GLY A 7 0.73 -1.77 -32.51
N ALA A 8 0.57 -0.52 -32.93
CA ALA A 8 0.38 0.62 -32.03
C ALA A 8 -0.98 0.55 -31.29
N LEU A 9 -2.06 0.17 -31.98
CA LEU A 9 -3.38 0.07 -31.37
C LEU A 9 -3.44 -1.03 -30.30
N PHE A 10 -2.79 -2.17 -30.55
CA PHE A 10 -2.70 -3.28 -29.59
C PHE A 10 -1.87 -2.94 -28.35
N LEU A 11 -0.80 -2.15 -28.52
CA LEU A 11 0.04 -1.69 -27.40
C LEU A 11 -0.72 -0.69 -26.52
N VAL A 12 -1.47 0.22 -27.13
CA VAL A 12 -2.25 1.24 -26.42
C VAL A 12 -3.39 0.61 -25.61
N THR A 13 -4.08 -0.39 -26.15
CA THR A 13 -5.15 -1.09 -25.40
C THR A 13 -4.59 -1.92 -24.24
N LEU A 14 -3.46 -2.61 -24.43
CA LEU A 14 -2.76 -3.35 -23.36
C LEU A 14 -2.26 -2.41 -22.24
N LEU A 15 -1.65 -1.29 -22.59
CA LEU A 15 -1.18 -0.28 -21.64
C LEU A 15 -2.36 0.32 -20.85
N SER A 16 -3.48 0.56 -21.52
CA SER A 16 -4.70 1.08 -20.90
C SER A 16 -5.31 0.09 -19.90
N GLY A 17 -5.36 -1.20 -20.24
CA GLY A 17 -5.83 -2.26 -19.33
C GLY A 17 -4.93 -2.41 -18.09
N LEU A 18 -3.60 -2.44 -18.28
CA LEU A 18 -2.62 -2.47 -17.19
C LEU A 18 -2.73 -1.25 -16.26
N MET A 19 -3.02 -0.08 -16.81
CA MET A 19 -3.19 1.14 -16.02
C MET A 19 -4.50 1.14 -15.21
N MET A 20 -5.58 0.52 -15.70
CA MET A 20 -6.82 0.37 -14.93
C MET A 20 -6.68 -0.62 -13.76
N VAL A 21 -5.97 -1.75 -13.98
CA VAL A 21 -5.65 -2.72 -12.91
C VAL A 21 -4.87 -2.03 -11.79
N ALA A 22 -3.93 -1.17 -12.18
CA ALA A 22 -3.08 -0.43 -11.28
C ALA A 22 -3.87 0.48 -10.32
N ILE A 23 -4.75 1.30 -10.89
CA ILE A 23 -5.56 2.28 -10.16
C ILE A 23 -6.52 1.56 -9.20
N ALA A 24 -7.18 0.49 -9.64
CA ALA A 24 -8.13 -0.23 -8.80
C ALA A 24 -7.46 -0.92 -7.58
N LEU A 25 -6.24 -1.44 -7.75
CA LEU A 25 -5.48 -2.01 -6.63
C LEU A 25 -5.02 -0.92 -5.66
N GLU A 26 -4.60 0.24 -6.17
CA GLU A 26 -4.25 1.40 -5.35
C GLU A 26 -5.43 1.87 -4.49
N ASP A 27 -6.59 2.07 -5.11
CA ASP A 27 -7.81 2.51 -4.44
C ASP A 27 -8.27 1.51 -3.38
N CYS A 28 -8.21 0.21 -3.69
CA CYS A 28 -8.52 -0.83 -2.70
C CYS A 28 -7.56 -0.79 -1.51
N THR A 29 -6.26 -0.66 -1.76
CA THR A 29 -5.24 -0.68 -0.70
C THR A 29 -5.37 0.56 0.20
N LYS A 30 -5.59 1.74 -0.40
CA LYS A 30 -5.84 2.99 0.31
C LYS A 30 -7.12 2.93 1.14
N SER A 31 -8.23 2.53 0.53
CA SER A 31 -9.52 2.40 1.21
C SER A 31 -9.46 1.41 2.38
N THR A 32 -8.75 0.29 2.20
CA THR A 32 -8.52 -0.68 3.28
C THR A 32 -7.74 -0.06 4.43
N THR A 33 -6.67 0.67 4.13
CA THR A 33 -5.84 1.33 5.15
C THR A 33 -6.62 2.39 5.92
N ASP A 34 -7.40 3.21 5.22
CA ASP A 34 -8.26 4.24 5.81
C ASP A 34 -9.36 3.63 6.70
N ASN A 35 -10.09 2.62 6.19
CA ASN A 35 -11.14 1.94 6.95
C ASN A 35 -10.57 1.28 8.21
N MET A 36 -9.42 0.61 8.10
CA MET A 36 -8.73 0.03 9.24
C MET A 36 -8.41 1.10 10.29
N TYR A 37 -7.81 2.21 9.87
CA TYR A 37 -7.49 3.31 10.78
C TYR A 37 -8.75 3.86 11.44
N ARG A 38 -9.80 4.18 10.68
CA ARG A 38 -11.05 4.76 11.21
C ARG A 38 -11.77 3.85 12.19
N ILE A 39 -11.81 2.54 11.93
CA ILE A 39 -12.47 1.57 12.81
C ILE A 39 -11.71 1.43 14.13
N ASN A 40 -10.38 1.39 14.08
CA ASN A 40 -9.56 1.04 15.24
C ASN A 40 -8.98 2.26 15.98
N LYS A 41 -9.07 3.48 15.44
CA LYS A 41 -8.50 4.69 16.07
C LYS A 41 -8.99 4.92 17.50
N LYS A 42 -10.20 4.50 17.84
CA LYS A 42 -10.76 4.64 19.19
C LYS A 42 -10.21 3.65 20.21
N MET A 43 -9.51 2.61 19.76
CA MET A 43 -8.97 1.55 20.62
C MET A 43 -7.50 1.78 20.99
N TYR A 44 -6.82 2.70 20.32
CA TYR A 44 -5.40 2.97 20.51
C TYR A 44 -5.16 4.48 20.55
N ASP A 45 -4.67 4.97 21.68
CA ASP A 45 -4.54 6.41 21.93
C ASP A 45 -3.31 7.05 21.26
N ASN A 46 -2.36 6.24 20.75
CA ASN A 46 -1.06 6.68 20.27
C ASN A 46 -0.71 6.19 18.86
N ILE A 47 -1.70 5.98 17.99
CA ILE A 47 -1.43 5.62 16.58
C ILE A 47 -0.77 6.80 15.87
N THR A 48 0.46 6.61 15.43
CA THR A 48 1.22 7.58 14.62
C THR A 48 1.11 7.28 13.13
N ALA A 49 0.98 6.01 12.76
CA ALA A 49 0.71 5.63 11.37
C ALA A 49 -0.06 4.29 11.24
N ALA A 50 -0.77 4.15 10.13
CA ALA A 50 -1.39 2.94 9.65
C ALA A 50 -0.76 2.55 8.31
N VAL A 51 -0.34 1.29 8.20
CA VAL A 51 0.37 0.80 7.02
C VAL A 51 -0.26 -0.50 6.56
N CYS A 52 -0.59 -0.59 5.27
CA CYS A 52 -0.89 -1.86 4.60
C CYS A 52 0.20 -2.13 3.57
N PHE A 53 0.92 -3.24 3.73
CA PHE A 53 2.04 -3.58 2.86
C PHE A 53 2.01 -5.04 2.37
N SER A 54 2.24 -5.21 1.07
CA SER A 54 2.43 -6.51 0.41
C SER A 54 3.90 -6.67 0.06
N GLY A 55 4.68 -7.16 1.00
CA GLY A 55 6.11 -7.34 0.84
C GLY A 55 6.84 -7.66 2.14
N LYS A 56 8.17 -7.75 2.04
CA LYS A 56 9.04 -7.90 3.21
C LYS A 56 9.39 -6.52 3.76
N TYR A 57 9.35 -6.37 5.06
CA TYR A 57 9.66 -5.12 5.73
C TYR A 57 10.34 -5.40 7.08
N ASP A 58 11.09 -4.41 7.55
CA ASP A 58 11.62 -4.39 8.89
C ASP A 58 10.98 -3.27 9.69
N MET A 59 10.96 -3.43 11.00
CA MET A 59 10.59 -2.40 11.95
C MET A 59 11.70 -2.22 12.98
N THR A 60 11.84 -1.01 13.51
CA THR A 60 12.77 -0.73 14.62
C THR A 60 12.31 -1.38 15.92
N SER A 61 10.99 -1.38 16.19
CA SER A 61 10.39 -2.09 17.33
C SER A 61 9.16 -2.88 16.87
N TRP A 62 9.09 -4.15 17.28
CA TRP A 62 7.94 -5.05 17.10
C TRP A 62 7.14 -5.24 18.39
N GLU A 63 7.47 -4.49 19.44
CA GLU A 63 6.78 -4.60 20.72
C GLU A 63 5.33 -4.14 20.61
N PRO A 64 4.38 -4.76 21.35
CA PRO A 64 2.97 -4.37 21.32
C PRO A 64 2.70 -2.90 21.67
N SER A 65 3.64 -2.24 22.37
CA SER A 65 3.62 -0.82 22.70
C SER A 65 3.89 0.10 21.49
N ASN A 66 4.53 -0.42 20.43
CA ASN A 66 4.96 0.33 19.26
C ASN A 66 4.42 -0.23 17.93
N TYR A 67 3.82 -1.41 17.95
CA TYR A 67 3.34 -2.14 16.79
C TYR A 67 2.10 -2.96 17.11
N VAL A 68 1.10 -2.90 16.25
CA VAL A 68 -0.07 -3.78 16.33
C VAL A 68 -0.44 -4.26 14.93
N GLU A 69 -0.35 -5.58 14.70
CA GLU A 69 -0.92 -6.20 13.51
C GLU A 69 -2.43 -6.36 13.66
N ILE A 70 -3.20 -5.87 12.69
CA ILE A 70 -4.67 -5.94 12.75
C ILE A 70 -5.18 -7.11 11.95
N GLN A 71 -4.80 -7.18 10.68
CA GLN A 71 -5.31 -8.22 9.77
C GLN A 71 -4.50 -8.35 8.48
N GLU A 72 -4.64 -9.50 7.85
CA GLU A 72 -4.33 -9.65 6.43
C GLU A 72 -5.54 -9.22 5.58
N ALA A 73 -5.37 -8.20 4.75
CA ALA A 73 -6.37 -7.78 3.78
C ALA A 73 -6.09 -8.38 2.39
N LYS A 74 -7.16 -8.59 1.61
CA LYS A 74 -7.06 -9.06 0.22
C LYS A 74 -7.69 -8.04 -0.71
N CYS A 75 -6.90 -7.47 -1.61
CA CYS A 75 -7.42 -6.73 -2.75
C CYS A 75 -7.40 -7.63 -3.97
N SER A 76 -8.58 -7.86 -4.54
CA SER A 76 -8.70 -8.62 -5.78
C SER A 76 -9.27 -7.75 -6.88
N TYR A 77 -8.61 -7.74 -8.04
CA TYR A 77 -9.11 -7.09 -9.23
C TYR A 77 -9.31 -8.13 -10.34
N LYS A 78 -10.46 -8.05 -11.00
CA LYS A 78 -10.70 -8.74 -12.28
C LYS A 78 -10.63 -7.68 -13.36
N ASP A 79 -9.69 -7.87 -14.28
CA ASP A 79 -9.63 -7.13 -15.53
C ASP A 79 -10.97 -7.30 -16.28
N VAL A 80 -11.51 -6.18 -16.76
CA VAL A 80 -12.82 -6.10 -17.44
C VAL A 80 -12.81 -6.81 -18.81
N TRP A 81 -11.62 -7.10 -19.34
CA TRP A 81 -11.38 -7.78 -20.61
C TRP A 81 -11.20 -9.30 -20.48
N GLY A 82 -11.26 -9.87 -19.28
CA GLY A 82 -11.21 -11.31 -19.01
C GLY A 82 -9.94 -12.04 -19.47
N PHE A 83 -8.97 -11.31 -20.01
CA PHE A 83 -7.79 -11.87 -20.70
C PHE A 83 -6.56 -12.00 -19.79
N LEU A 84 -6.48 -11.16 -18.76
CA LEU A 84 -5.44 -11.18 -17.74
C LEU A 84 -6.10 -11.66 -16.45
N GLY A 85 -5.68 -12.83 -15.95
CA GLY A 85 -6.31 -13.49 -14.81
C GLY A 85 -6.50 -12.61 -13.56
N GLN A 86 -7.33 -13.06 -12.62
CA GLN A 86 -7.63 -12.34 -11.38
C GLN A 86 -6.33 -12.03 -10.61
N SER A 87 -6.01 -10.75 -10.45
CA SER A 87 -4.89 -10.30 -9.63
C SER A 87 -5.35 -10.20 -8.18
N VAL A 88 -4.76 -11.00 -7.30
CA VAL A 88 -5.05 -10.96 -5.86
C VAL A 88 -3.77 -10.58 -5.11
N ASN A 89 -3.78 -9.43 -4.45
CA ASN A 89 -2.71 -9.02 -3.55
C ASN A 89 -3.17 -9.19 -2.10
N LYS A 90 -2.32 -9.84 -1.30
CA LYS A 90 -2.49 -9.95 0.15
C LYS A 90 -1.61 -8.90 0.82
N TYR A 91 -2.17 -8.12 1.73
CA TYR A 91 -1.48 -7.09 2.49
C TYR A 91 -1.50 -7.45 3.95
N LYS A 92 -0.36 -7.26 4.62
CA LYS A 92 -0.33 -7.18 6.08
C LYS A 92 -0.61 -5.75 6.46
N CYS A 93 -1.65 -5.55 7.26
CA CYS A 93 -2.06 -4.23 7.72
C CYS A 93 -1.84 -4.11 9.23
N PHE A 94 -1.18 -3.04 9.64
CA PHE A 94 -0.75 -2.82 11.01
C PHE A 94 -0.71 -1.33 11.37
N PHE A 95 -0.69 -1.04 12.66
CA PHE A 95 -0.43 0.27 13.20
C PHE A 95 1.00 0.39 13.72
N MET A 96 1.58 1.56 13.51
CA MET A 96 2.73 2.05 14.25
C MET A 96 2.21 2.92 15.39
N LEU A 97 2.69 2.64 16.59
CA LEU A 97 2.34 3.35 17.80
C LEU A 97 3.57 4.08 18.34
N GLY A 98 3.39 5.33 18.73
CA GLY A 98 4.49 6.13 19.26
C GLY A 98 5.64 6.31 18.26
N SER A 99 6.85 6.43 18.82
CA SER A 99 8.09 6.54 18.04
C SER A 99 8.50 5.16 17.51
N ASN A 100 8.54 5.01 16.18
CA ASN A 100 8.92 3.77 15.52
C ASN A 100 9.36 4.05 14.07
N SER A 101 10.02 3.10 13.43
CA SER A 101 10.31 3.19 11.99
C SER A 101 10.00 1.89 11.27
N PHE A 102 9.41 2.02 10.08
CA PHE A 102 9.09 0.96 9.14
C PHE A 102 9.95 1.11 7.89
N LYS A 103 10.61 0.04 7.45
CA LYS A 103 11.43 0.04 6.23
C LYS A 103 11.00 -1.06 5.27
N ALA A 104 10.48 -0.66 4.10
CA ALA A 104 10.11 -1.60 3.05
C ALA A 104 11.35 -2.14 2.30
N LYS A 105 11.49 -3.47 2.22
CA LYS A 105 12.58 -4.14 1.48
C LYS A 105 12.29 -4.29 0.00
N THR A 106 11.02 -4.29 -0.36
CA THR A 106 10.56 -4.32 -1.74
C THR A 106 9.98 -2.96 -2.16
N PRO A 107 9.94 -2.65 -3.46
CA PRO A 107 9.37 -1.40 -3.94
C PRO A 107 7.95 -1.19 -3.40
N GLY A 108 7.76 0.02 -2.84
CA GLY A 108 6.55 0.46 -2.19
C GLY A 108 5.35 0.41 -3.13
N GLY A 109 5.42 1.08 -4.28
CA GLY A 109 4.42 1.02 -5.38
C GLY A 109 2.96 1.25 -4.98
N TYR A 110 2.14 1.79 -5.87
CA TYR A 110 0.71 1.92 -5.58
C TYR A 110 0.02 0.57 -5.26
N LYS A 111 0.56 -0.53 -5.81
CA LYS A 111 0.04 -1.89 -5.62
C LYS A 111 0.56 -2.59 -4.37
N ASN A 112 1.62 -2.12 -3.72
CA ASN A 112 2.22 -2.86 -2.61
C ASN A 112 2.16 -2.10 -1.30
N LEU A 113 1.98 -0.77 -1.28
CA LEU A 113 2.07 0.04 -0.08
C LEU A 113 0.98 1.12 -0.04
N ALA A 114 0.27 1.20 1.07
CA ALA A 114 -0.49 2.36 1.47
C ALA A 114 -0.09 2.77 2.89
N ILE A 115 0.07 4.07 3.09
CA ILE A 115 0.44 4.69 4.37
C ILE A 115 -0.59 5.79 4.64
N LEU A 116 -1.19 5.74 5.82
CA LEU A 116 -1.88 6.86 6.43
C LEU A 116 -1.11 7.23 7.69
N LYS A 117 -0.63 8.46 7.81
CA LYS A 117 0.26 8.87 8.90
C LYS A 117 -0.15 10.22 9.45
N ASP A 118 0.26 10.48 10.69
CA ASP A 118 0.30 11.83 11.22
C ASP A 118 1.45 12.60 10.54
N ASP A 119 1.12 13.67 9.82
CA ASP A 119 2.09 14.46 9.07
C ASP A 119 3.01 15.31 9.96
N GLU A 120 2.60 15.59 11.20
CA GLU A 120 3.43 16.34 12.15
C GLU A 120 4.49 15.45 12.80
N SER A 121 4.13 14.21 13.10
CA SER A 121 5.00 13.27 13.83
C SER A 121 5.77 12.30 12.92
N CYS A 122 5.31 12.07 11.68
CA CYS A 122 5.87 11.05 10.81
C CYS A 122 6.32 11.58 9.45
N THR A 123 7.46 11.08 8.97
CA THR A 123 8.02 11.39 7.64
C THR A 123 8.20 10.12 6.82
N TRP A 124 7.74 10.14 5.56
CA TRP A 124 7.99 9.09 4.59
C TRP A 124 9.09 9.50 3.62
N ASP A 125 10.22 8.81 3.68
CA ASP A 125 11.30 8.90 2.69
C ASP A 125 11.03 7.88 1.58
N ARG A 126 10.69 8.38 0.39
CA ARG A 126 10.34 7.54 -0.76
C ARG A 126 11.56 6.79 -1.33
N ASP A 127 12.74 7.39 -1.27
CA ASP A 127 13.96 6.85 -1.87
C ASP A 127 14.55 5.75 -0.98
N GLN A 128 14.59 6.00 0.33
CA GLN A 128 14.97 5.00 1.33
C GLN A 128 13.87 3.99 1.64
N ARG A 129 12.63 4.27 1.19
CA ARG A 129 11.41 3.50 1.47
C ARG A 129 11.22 3.28 2.97
N ASN A 130 11.37 4.37 3.71
CA ASN A 130 11.39 4.36 5.17
C ASN A 130 10.36 5.34 5.72
N LEU A 131 9.49 4.86 6.59
CA LEU A 131 8.55 5.67 7.36
C LEU A 131 9.12 5.79 8.76
N THR A 132 9.42 7.01 9.20
CA THR A 132 9.91 7.28 10.55
C THR A 132 8.91 8.17 11.27
N CYS A 133 8.48 7.74 12.45
CA CYS A 133 7.60 8.47 13.35
C CYS A 133 8.35 8.80 14.63
N THR A 134 8.21 10.03 15.10
CA THR A 134 8.82 10.55 16.32
C THR A 134 7.77 11.35 17.07
N VAL A 135 7.50 10.97 18.31
CA VAL A 135 6.57 11.69 19.19
C VAL A 135 7.40 12.45 20.23
N PRO A 136 7.08 13.72 20.52
CA PRO A 136 7.75 14.51 21.55
C PRO A 136 7.61 13.92 22.96
#